data_AF-A0AAN8LBF8-F1
#
_entry.id   AF-A0AAN8LBF8-F1
#
_cell.length_a   1.000
_cell.length_b   1.000
_cell.length_c   1.000
_cell.angle_alpha   90.00
_cell.angle_beta   90.00
_cell.angle_gamma   90.00
#
_symmetry.space_group_name_H-M   'P 1'
#
loop_
_entity.id
_entity.type
_entity.pdbx_description
1 polymer ?
#
loop_
_entity_poly.entity_id
_entity_poly.type
_entity_poly.pdbx_seq_one_letter_code
_entity_poly.pdbx_strand_id
1 'polypeptide(L)'
;MTESRTEKWSRPASPWSERTAILRVIFNIVNFSKTKSLYRDGMSPVVKSTSRPKWQRLPAKNVYYYRCPDHRRNYVMSFAFCFDREDDVYQFAYCYPYTYTRLQHYLDSLERRNLDYLQREQLGLSVHCTLVAL
;
A
#
# COMPACT_ATOMS: atom_id res chain seq x y z
N MET A 1 -26.05 41.19 51.23
CA MET A 1 -25.67 39.77 51.06
C MET A 1 -26.30 39.28 49.77
N THR A 2 -25.58 39.37 48.65
CA THR A 2 -26.02 38.86 47.34
C THR A 2 -25.20 37.63 47.04
N GLU A 3 -25.85 36.47 47.10
CA GLU A 3 -25.25 35.16 46.92
C GLU A 3 -25.07 34.85 45.43
N SER A 4 -23.82 34.61 45.05
CA SER A 4 -23.38 34.24 43.71
C SER A 4 -23.64 32.77 43.43
N ARG A 5 -24.55 32.48 42.49
CA ARG A 5 -24.82 31.12 41.99
C ARG A 5 -24.09 30.93 40.66
N THR A 6 -22.86 30.43 40.71
CA THR A 6 -22.12 29.95 39.53
C THR A 6 -22.62 28.55 39.17
N GLU A 7 -23.46 28.44 38.14
CA GLU A 7 -23.88 27.15 37.58
C GLU A 7 -22.74 26.56 36.74
N LYS A 8 -22.04 25.58 37.34
CA LYS A 8 -21.14 24.67 36.65
C LYS A 8 -21.96 23.79 35.70
N TRP A 9 -21.82 24.02 34.40
CA TRP A 9 -22.32 23.12 33.37
C TRP A 9 -21.37 21.92 33.23
N SER A 10 -21.70 20.80 33.85
CA SER A 10 -21.08 19.50 33.56
C SER A 10 -21.80 18.88 32.37
N ARG A 11 -21.10 18.69 31.25
CA ARG A 11 -21.68 17.97 30.09
C ARG A 11 -21.99 16.52 30.50
N PRO A 12 -23.17 15.97 30.18
CA PRO A 12 -23.46 14.56 30.41
C PRO A 12 -22.58 13.71 29.47
N ALA A 13 -21.90 12.71 30.03
CA ALA A 13 -21.20 11.70 29.25
C ALA A 13 -22.22 10.94 28.38
N SER A 14 -22.06 11.02 27.05
CA SER A 14 -22.93 10.34 26.10
C SER A 14 -22.71 8.81 26.16
N PRO A 15 -23.78 7.97 26.23
CA PRO A 15 -23.64 6.51 26.31
C PRO A 15 -23.33 5.83 24.97
N TRP A 16 -23.11 6.59 23.90
CA TRP A 16 -22.81 6.03 22.58
C TRP A 16 -21.32 5.71 22.49
N SER A 17 -21.00 4.54 23.00
CA SER A 17 -19.88 3.66 22.60
C SER A 17 -19.22 4.09 21.30
N GLU A 18 -17.89 4.27 21.34
CA GLU A 18 -16.96 4.33 20.22
C GLU A 18 -17.40 3.42 19.06
N ARG A 19 -18.19 3.97 18.13
CA ARG A 19 -18.31 3.37 16.80
C ARG A 19 -17.11 3.88 16.06
N THR A 20 -16.02 3.12 16.07
CA THR A 20 -14.88 3.35 15.18
C THR A 20 -15.45 3.57 13.77
N ALA A 21 -15.41 4.80 13.29
CA ALA A 21 -16.00 5.15 12.01
C ALA A 21 -15.16 4.48 10.91
N ILE A 22 -15.76 3.57 10.16
CA ILE A 22 -15.09 2.98 8.99
C ILE A 22 -15.05 4.06 7.90
N LEU A 23 -13.88 4.67 7.71
CA LEU A 23 -13.70 5.69 6.68
C LEU A 23 -13.42 5.03 5.33
N ARG A 24 -14.32 5.22 4.36
CA ARG A 24 -14.12 4.73 3.00
C ARG A 24 -13.55 5.83 2.12
N VAL A 25 -12.38 5.59 1.54
CA VAL A 25 -11.69 6.53 0.66
C VAL A 25 -11.47 5.89 -0.72
N ILE A 26 -11.62 6.68 -1.77
CA ILE A 26 -11.34 6.28 -3.14
C ILE A 26 -10.11 7.04 -3.61
N PHE A 27 -9.08 6.29 -4.00
CA PHE A 27 -7.85 6.85 -4.55
C PHE A 27 -7.92 6.83 -6.07
N ASN A 28 -7.66 7.98 -6.71
CA ASN A 28 -7.64 8.12 -8.16
C ASN A 28 -6.21 8.43 -8.64
N ILE A 29 -5.59 7.50 -9.35
CA ILE A 29 -4.26 7.65 -9.94
C ILE A 29 -4.43 7.97 -11.43
N VAL A 30 -4.20 9.22 -11.81
CA VAL A 30 -4.56 9.78 -13.13
C VAL A 30 -3.46 9.71 -14.20
N ASN A 31 -2.22 9.32 -13.84
CA ASN A 31 -1.09 9.28 -14.77
C ASN A 31 -0.75 7.87 -15.29
N PHE A 32 -1.76 7.01 -15.43
CA PHE A 32 -1.55 5.74 -16.15
C PHE A 32 -1.73 6.01 -17.65
N SER A 33 -0.67 5.86 -18.44
CA SER A 33 -0.71 6.04 -19.90
C SER A 33 -0.84 4.73 -20.68
N LYS A 34 -0.77 3.58 -19.99
CA LYS A 34 -0.79 2.26 -20.63
C LYS A 34 -2.18 1.89 -21.15
N THR A 35 -2.31 1.69 -22.45
CA THR A 35 -3.57 1.32 -23.12
C THR A 35 -4.07 -0.07 -22.74
N LYS A 36 -3.16 -1.06 -22.66
CA LYS A 36 -3.45 -2.45 -22.22
C LYS A 36 -2.85 -2.71 -20.84
N SER A 37 -3.51 -2.20 -19.81
CA SER A 37 -3.06 -2.37 -18.43
C SER A 37 -3.65 -3.66 -17.84
N LEU A 38 -2.82 -4.49 -17.22
CA LEU A 38 -3.22 -5.74 -16.54
C LEU A 38 -4.19 -5.53 -15.37
N TYR A 39 -4.42 -4.27 -14.97
CA TYR A 39 -5.49 -3.90 -14.04
C TYR A 39 -6.89 -4.19 -14.58
N ARG A 40 -7.04 -4.35 -15.91
CA ARG A 40 -8.27 -4.89 -16.50
C ARG A 40 -8.42 -6.40 -16.31
N ASP A 41 -7.30 -7.10 -16.19
CA ASP A 41 -7.23 -8.57 -16.12
C ASP A 41 -6.98 -9.08 -14.68
N GLY A 42 -7.39 -8.30 -13.68
CA GLY A 42 -7.35 -8.71 -12.27
C GLY A 42 -6.10 -8.34 -11.49
N MET A 43 -5.20 -7.52 -12.04
CA MET A 43 -4.13 -6.92 -11.23
C MET A 43 -4.72 -5.95 -10.21
N SER A 44 -4.26 -6.04 -8.96
CA SER A 44 -4.67 -5.15 -7.88
C SER A 44 -3.45 -4.70 -7.06
N PRO A 45 -3.47 -3.47 -6.51
CA PRO A 45 -2.41 -3.01 -5.62
C PRO A 45 -2.38 -3.87 -4.36
N VAL A 46 -1.22 -3.88 -3.70
CA VAL A 46 -1.06 -4.49 -2.37
C VAL A 46 -1.11 -3.43 -1.29
N VAL A 47 -1.68 -3.78 -0.16
CA VAL A 47 -1.78 -2.95 1.04
C VAL A 47 -1.18 -3.67 2.24
N LYS A 48 -0.60 -2.89 3.14
CA LYS A 48 -0.08 -3.30 4.44
C LYS A 48 -0.50 -2.24 5.46
N SER A 49 -0.73 -2.63 6.71
CA SER A 49 -0.91 -1.69 7.82
C SER A 49 0.06 -1.99 8.96
N THR A 50 0.14 -1.10 9.95
CA THR A 50 0.88 -1.36 11.19
C THR A 50 0.35 -2.59 11.92
N SER A 51 -0.97 -2.73 12.04
CA SER A 51 -1.62 -3.91 12.62
C SER A 51 -1.51 -5.18 11.77
N ARG A 52 -1.46 -5.05 10.44
CA ARG A 52 -1.37 -6.16 9.47
C ARG A 52 -0.08 -6.01 8.67
N PRO A 53 1.07 -6.48 9.20
CA PRO A 53 2.37 -6.25 8.58
C PRO A 53 2.58 -7.05 7.28
N LYS A 54 1.71 -8.02 7.00
CA LYS A 54 1.75 -8.83 5.79
C LYS A 54 1.10 -8.07 4.64
N TRP A 55 1.81 -7.96 3.52
CA TRP A 55 1.26 -7.43 2.29
C TRP A 55 0.09 -8.30 1.80
N GLN A 56 -1.05 -7.68 1.53
CA GLN A 56 -2.25 -8.35 1.02
C GLN A 56 -2.73 -7.65 -0.24
N ARG A 57 -3.18 -8.42 -1.23
CA ARG A 57 -3.76 -7.87 -2.46
C ARG A 57 -5.15 -7.33 -2.17
N LEU A 58 -5.44 -6.14 -2.69
CA LEU A 58 -6.79 -5.60 -2.67
C LEU A 58 -7.71 -6.47 -3.55
N PRO A 59 -8.98 -6.66 -3.17
CA PRO A 59 -9.95 -7.34 -4.02
C PRO A 59 -10.06 -6.63 -5.37
N ALA A 60 -9.92 -7.36 -6.48
CA ALA A 60 -9.99 -6.79 -7.83
C ALA A 60 -11.32 -6.05 -8.09
N LYS A 61 -12.41 -6.48 -7.44
CA LYS A 61 -13.72 -5.79 -7.47
C LYS A 61 -13.70 -4.34 -6.99
N ASN A 62 -12.71 -3.96 -6.17
CA ASN A 62 -12.56 -2.62 -5.63
C ASN A 62 -11.57 -1.77 -6.45
N VAL A 63 -11.06 -2.30 -7.56
CA VAL A 63 -10.09 -1.63 -8.44
C VAL A 63 -10.74 -1.44 -9.81
N TYR A 64 -10.70 -0.21 -10.28
CA TYR A 64 -11.32 0.22 -11.52
C TYR A 64 -10.25 0.85 -12.40
N TYR A 65 -10.29 0.51 -13.69
CA TYR A 65 -9.38 1.07 -14.68
C TYR A 65 -10.17 1.56 -15.88
N TYR A 66 -10.30 2.88 -16.02
CA TYR A 66 -11.15 3.49 -17.04
C TYR A 66 -10.46 4.66 -17.72
N ARG A 67 -10.98 5.05 -18.88
CA ARG A 67 -10.51 6.24 -19.62
C ARG A 67 -11.41 7.40 -19.24
N CYS A 68 -10.83 8.46 -18.66
CA CYS A 68 -11.58 9.65 -18.29
C CYS A 68 -11.47 10.69 -19.42
N PRO A 69 -12.58 11.11 -20.06
CA PRO A 69 -12.56 12.16 -21.08
C PRO A 69 -12.04 13.49 -20.54
N ASP A 70 -12.42 13.85 -19.32
CA ASP A 70 -12.13 15.15 -18.69
C ASP A 70 -10.65 15.32 -18.29
N HIS A 71 -9.92 14.21 -18.10
CA HIS A 71 -8.49 14.22 -17.81
C HIS A 71 -7.64 14.00 -19.07
N ARG A 72 -7.84 14.82 -20.11
CA ARG A 72 -7.10 14.73 -21.39
C ARG A 72 -7.11 13.34 -22.03
N ARG A 73 -8.20 12.57 -21.82
CA ARG A 73 -8.31 11.16 -22.28
C ARG A 73 -7.25 10.21 -21.71
N ASN A 74 -6.62 10.53 -20.58
CA ASN A 74 -5.68 9.65 -19.88
C ASN A 74 -6.41 8.49 -19.21
N TYR A 75 -5.68 7.40 -18.93
CA TYR A 75 -6.23 6.32 -18.13
C TYR A 75 -6.10 6.63 -16.64
N VAL A 76 -7.20 6.40 -15.94
CA VAL A 76 -7.29 6.56 -14.50
C VAL A 76 -7.46 5.18 -13.88
N MET A 77 -6.62 4.89 -12.89
CA MET A 77 -6.82 3.77 -12.00
C MET A 77 -7.42 4.29 -10.70
N SER A 78 -8.60 3.80 -10.36
CA SER A 78 -9.28 4.15 -9.13
C SER A 78 -9.42 2.91 -8.25
N PHE A 79 -9.09 3.00 -6.97
CA PHE A 79 -9.38 1.91 -6.04
C PHE A 79 -10.00 2.40 -4.75
N ALA A 80 -10.98 1.65 -4.26
CA ALA A 80 -11.68 1.93 -3.01
C ALA A 80 -11.06 1.14 -1.85
N PHE A 81 -10.74 1.83 -0.77
CA PHE A 81 -10.22 1.24 0.45
C PHE A 81 -11.01 1.73 1.67
N CYS A 82 -11.28 0.82 2.60
CA CYS A 82 -11.94 1.14 3.86
C CYS A 82 -10.91 1.08 4.98
N PHE A 83 -10.71 2.19 5.66
CA PHE A 83 -9.88 2.30 6.86
C PHE A 83 -10.68 1.76 8.04
N ASP A 84 -10.18 0.67 8.64
CA ASP A 84 -10.78 0.02 9.81
C ASP A 84 -10.33 0.66 11.12
N ARG A 85 -9.19 1.36 11.15
CA ARG A 85 -8.61 2.00 12.34
C ARG A 85 -7.97 3.34 11.99
N GLU A 86 -8.17 4.36 12.82
CA GLU A 86 -7.60 5.70 12.62
C GLU A 86 -6.12 5.79 13.02
N ASP A 87 -5.68 4.99 14.00
CA ASP A 87 -4.30 4.98 14.49
C ASP A 87 -3.32 4.15 13.61
N ASP A 88 -3.85 3.39 12.65
CA ASP A 88 -3.02 2.52 11.79
C ASP A 88 -2.45 3.29 10.59
N VAL A 89 -1.17 3.08 10.32
CA VAL A 89 -0.51 3.62 9.12
C VAL A 89 -0.62 2.61 7.98
N TYR A 90 -1.31 2.99 6.90
CA TYR A 90 -1.50 2.15 5.72
C TYR A 90 -0.48 2.49 4.64
N GLN A 91 0.15 1.45 4.11
CA GLN A 91 1.13 1.54 3.03
C GLN A 91 0.57 0.81 1.81
N PHE A 92 0.58 1.49 0.65
CA PHE A 92 0.16 0.93 -0.63
C PHE A 92 1.37 0.75 -1.54
N ALA A 93 1.40 -0.35 -2.28
CA ALA A 93 2.40 -0.57 -3.31
C ALA A 93 1.78 -1.18 -4.57
N TYR A 94 2.43 -0.94 -5.71
CA TYR A 94 2.02 -1.50 -7.01
C TYR A 94 2.10 -3.04 -7.00
N CYS A 95 3.17 -3.58 -6.42
CA CYS A 95 3.42 -4.99 -6.25
C CYS A 95 4.11 -5.26 -4.90
N TYR A 96 4.32 -6.53 -4.55
CA TYR A 96 5.08 -6.90 -3.37
C TYR A 96 6.49 -6.30 -3.45
N PRO A 97 6.87 -5.39 -2.53
CA PRO A 97 8.17 -4.74 -2.60
C PRO A 97 9.28 -5.77 -2.38
N TYR A 98 10.30 -5.70 -3.23
CA TYR A 98 11.49 -6.51 -3.12
C TYR A 98 12.71 -5.59 -3.07
N THR A 99 13.31 -5.52 -1.88
CA THR A 99 14.45 -4.63 -1.60
C THR A 99 15.76 -5.25 -2.07
N TYR A 100 16.71 -4.42 -2.49
CA TYR A 100 18.05 -4.86 -2.89
C TYR A 100 18.75 -5.70 -1.82
N THR A 101 18.67 -5.33 -0.54
CA THR A 101 19.24 -6.11 0.57
C THR A 101 18.69 -7.53 0.64
N ARG A 102 17.39 -7.70 0.34
CA ARG A 102 16.75 -9.02 0.31
C ARG A 102 17.23 -9.86 -0.86
N LEU A 103 17.51 -9.23 -2.00
CA LEU A 103 18.17 -9.89 -3.14
C LEU A 103 19.56 -10.38 -2.76
N GLN A 104 20.38 -9.52 -2.16
CA GLN A 104 21.75 -9.87 -1.77
C GLN A 104 21.77 -11.04 -0.78
N HIS A 105 20.96 -10.99 0.27
CA HIS A 105 20.83 -12.12 1.20
C HIS A 105 20.35 -13.41 0.53
N TYR A 106 19.46 -13.31 -0.46
CA TYR A 106 19.01 -14.48 -1.21
C TYR A 106 20.14 -15.08 -2.04
N LEU A 107 20.92 -14.25 -2.77
CA LEU A 107 22.07 -14.70 -3.54
C LEU A 107 23.14 -15.32 -2.63
N ASP A 108 23.47 -14.69 -1.51
CA ASP A 108 24.43 -15.22 -0.53
C ASP A 108 23.95 -16.56 0.05
N SER A 109 22.64 -16.71 0.28
CA SER A 109 22.08 -17.99 0.74
C SER A 109 22.16 -19.10 -0.31
N LEU A 110 22.09 -18.76 -1.60
CA LEU A 110 22.25 -19.72 -2.69
C LEU A 110 23.70 -20.16 -2.84
N GLU A 111 24.65 -19.23 -2.73
CA GLU A 111 26.08 -19.57 -2.75
C GLU A 111 26.47 -20.48 -1.60
N ARG A 112 25.96 -20.22 -0.39
CA ARG A 112 26.19 -21.08 0.78
C ARG A 112 25.67 -22.51 0.61
N ARG A 113 24.72 -22.74 -0.29
CA ARG A 113 24.23 -24.08 -0.59
C ARG A 113 25.16 -24.88 -1.51
N ASN A 114 26.20 -24.24 -2.07
CA ASN A 114 27.25 -24.85 -2.88
C ASN A 114 26.72 -25.90 -3.88
N LEU A 115 25.75 -25.50 -4.69
CA LEU A 115 25.14 -26.35 -5.70
C LEU A 115 26.07 -26.42 -6.92
N ASP A 116 26.43 -27.62 -7.36
CA ASP A 116 27.40 -27.85 -8.44
C ASP A 116 27.00 -27.21 -9.79
N TYR A 117 25.72 -26.87 -9.96
CA TYR A 117 25.16 -26.25 -11.16
C TYR A 117 24.93 -24.73 -11.03
N LEU A 118 25.32 -24.11 -9.91
CA LEU A 118 25.12 -22.68 -9.68
C LEU A 118 26.48 -21.95 -9.72
N GLN A 119 26.65 -21.02 -10.66
CA GLN A 119 27.82 -20.14 -10.70
C GLN A 119 27.38 -18.69 -10.67
N ARG A 120 27.72 -17.97 -9.60
CA ARG A 120 27.45 -16.53 -9.49
C ARG A 120 28.60 -15.76 -10.13
N GLU A 121 28.29 -14.93 -11.12
CA GLU A 121 29.26 -14.03 -11.75
C GLU A 121 28.79 -12.56 -11.64
N GLN A 122 29.72 -11.68 -11.29
CA GLN A 122 29.48 -10.24 -11.28
C GLN A 122 29.72 -9.66 -12.69
N LEU A 123 28.62 -9.38 -13.40
CA LEU A 123 28.68 -8.87 -14.77
C LEU A 123 29.03 -7.38 -14.85
N GLY A 124 28.78 -6.62 -13.78
CA GLY A 124 29.14 -5.20 -13.74
C GLY A 124 28.56 -4.44 -12.57
N LEU A 125 28.89 -3.14 -12.51
CA LEU A 125 28.40 -2.19 -11.52
C LEU A 125 27.45 -1.22 -12.20
N SER A 126 26.23 -1.08 -11.67
CA SER A 126 25.40 0.09 -11.93
C SER A 126 25.81 1.20 -10.96
N VAL A 127 25.39 2.44 -11.25
CA VAL A 127 25.80 3.63 -10.49
C VAL A 127 25.63 3.46 -8.98
N HIS A 128 24.64 2.68 -8.51
CA HIS A 128 24.36 2.48 -7.07
C HIS A 128 24.21 1.00 -6.64
N CYS A 129 24.30 0.02 -7.55
CA CYS A 129 24.06 -1.40 -7.24
C CYS A 129 24.90 -2.35 -8.12
N THR A 130 25.31 -3.50 -7.58
CA THR A 130 25.99 -4.57 -8.34
C THR A 130 24.98 -5.38 -9.18
N LEU A 131 25.33 -5.63 -10.45
CA LEU A 131 24.57 -6.46 -11.38
C LEU A 131 25.16 -7.88 -11.38
N VAL A 132 24.31 -8.87 -11.06
CA VAL A 132 24.72 -10.25 -10.82
C VAL A 132 23.91 -11.17 -11.72
N ALA A 133 24.58 -12.12 -12.38
CA ALA A 133 23.93 -13.24 -13.06
C ALA A 133 24.09 -14.53 -12.23
N LEU A 134 23.08 -15.40 -12.32
CA LEU A 134 23.03 -16.75 -11.76
C LEU A 134 23.10 -17.78 -12.88
#